data_AF-A0A256ZGQ9-F1
#
_entry.id   AF-A0A256ZGQ9-F1
#
_cell.length_a   1.000
_cell.length_b   1.000
_cell.length_c   1.000
_cell.angle_alpha   90.00
_cell.angle_beta   90.00
_cell.angle_gamma   90.00
#
_symmetry.space_group_name_H-M   'P 1'
#
loop_
_entity.id
_entity.type
_entity.pdbx_description
1 polymer ?
#
loop_
_entity_poly.entity_id
_entity_poly.type
_entity_poly.pdbx_seq_one_letter_code
_entity_poly.pdbx_strand_id
1 'polypeptide(L)'
;MARERKRSWHDCLQMEIKRAGEELGFEARMEKLGEITFPFRPDCVWLLRKPWDYIVAAFEIESYGPSLHNIAKYVSLGEKKPWIVMQICKNELDKKSKEEKIKGYEEFAKLMPMNVKIIHGVGKDDVKKTACKIVAALISYIKQNFNLSDDFVERYINYTEGNCNEWVKSHRILRIGEEKRYKEDINKLFNHDWLSAEEQISPYIVKLAEKIHLVLVKGYSGDDVNLKNLEHIREKLSEYDVFILNDISLKNKELYRIVEYFLREHVEKEGKTLIVTGGYGLTKSYDVLLKDLGWKIHDRVEGKRVRLVFTEEANDIKVPGKLVFRGYNRVKVSKDTIVWARWGNKYEGDVALAYKEYGKGRVIIFTSDCTPFWGGEVMTKKEFRELWYKILRKSLFK
;
A
#
# COMPACT_ATOMS: atom_id res chain seq x y z
N MET A 1 41.53 -30.55 -11.58
CA MET A 1 40.37 -29.99 -10.86
C MET A 1 40.45 -28.47 -10.89
N ALA A 2 39.64 -27.82 -11.74
CA ALA A 2 39.57 -26.36 -11.77
C ALA A 2 38.94 -25.85 -10.47
N ARG A 3 39.64 -24.99 -9.73
CA ARG A 3 39.05 -24.25 -8.60
C ARG A 3 37.95 -23.36 -9.17
N GLU A 4 36.68 -23.67 -8.88
CA GLU A 4 35.59 -22.71 -9.09
C GLU A 4 35.95 -21.41 -8.36
N ARG A 5 36.20 -20.34 -9.12
CA ARG A 5 36.37 -19.01 -8.55
C ARG A 5 35.04 -18.65 -7.87
N LYS A 6 35.06 -18.55 -6.53
CA LYS A 6 33.93 -18.00 -5.77
C LYS A 6 33.55 -16.65 -6.38
N ARG A 7 32.32 -16.53 -6.89
CA ARG A 7 31.79 -15.28 -7.42
C ARG A 7 31.78 -14.21 -6.34
N SER A 8 32.08 -12.97 -6.71
CA SER A 8 32.05 -11.87 -5.75
C SER A 8 30.61 -11.55 -5.34
N TRP A 9 30.42 -10.96 -4.15
CA TRP A 9 29.09 -10.50 -3.70
C TRP A 9 28.43 -9.58 -4.74
N HIS A 10 29.23 -8.74 -5.39
CA HIS A 10 28.82 -7.83 -6.47
C HIS A 10 28.22 -8.60 -7.65
N ASP A 11 28.91 -9.64 -8.12
CA ASP A 11 28.47 -10.46 -9.26
C ASP A 11 27.17 -11.20 -8.94
N CYS A 12 27.11 -11.80 -7.75
CA CYS A 12 25.92 -12.50 -7.30
C CYS A 12 24.72 -11.54 -7.23
N LEU A 13 24.92 -10.32 -6.74
CA LEU A 13 23.85 -9.33 -6.64
C LEU A 13 23.39 -8.81 -8.00
N GLN A 14 24.32 -8.54 -8.93
CA GLN A 14 23.95 -8.18 -10.31
C GLN A 14 23.04 -9.24 -10.94
N MET A 15 23.40 -10.53 -10.78
CA MET A 15 22.63 -11.64 -11.33
C MET A 15 21.23 -11.75 -10.73
N GLU A 16 21.11 -11.61 -9.40
CA GLU A 16 19.79 -11.64 -8.74
C GLU A 16 18.93 -10.44 -9.13
N ILE A 17 19.51 -9.24 -9.28
CA ILE A 17 18.78 -8.05 -9.77
C ILE A 17 18.34 -8.25 -11.22
N LYS A 18 19.19 -8.80 -12.09
CA LYS A 18 18.81 -9.12 -13.47
C LYS A 18 17.64 -10.09 -13.50
N ARG A 19 17.76 -11.22 -12.79
CA ARG A 19 16.73 -12.25 -12.70
C ARG A 19 15.40 -11.68 -12.20
N ALA A 20 15.44 -10.85 -11.14
CA ALA A 20 14.25 -10.19 -10.63
C ALA A 20 13.57 -9.30 -11.69
N GLY A 21 14.36 -8.53 -12.46
CA GLY A 21 13.82 -7.72 -13.54
C GLY A 21 13.09 -8.55 -14.60
N GLU A 22 13.68 -9.67 -15.00
CA GLU A 22 13.10 -10.60 -15.98
C GLU A 22 11.81 -11.25 -15.46
N GLU A 23 11.78 -11.70 -14.20
CA GLU A 23 10.59 -12.26 -13.56
C GLU A 23 9.44 -11.23 -13.45
N LEU A 24 9.77 -9.94 -13.35
CA LEU A 24 8.80 -8.84 -13.33
C LEU A 24 8.38 -8.38 -14.74
N GLY A 25 8.97 -8.93 -15.79
CA GLY A 25 8.64 -8.63 -17.19
C GLY A 25 9.43 -7.47 -17.80
N PHE A 26 10.45 -6.96 -17.12
CA PHE A 26 11.43 -6.06 -17.73
C PHE A 26 12.41 -6.86 -18.57
N GLU A 27 12.99 -6.22 -19.59
CA GLU A 27 14.25 -6.76 -20.09
C GLU A 27 15.40 -6.19 -19.25
N ALA A 28 16.12 -7.09 -18.59
CA ALA A 28 17.21 -6.76 -17.71
C ALA A 28 18.55 -7.16 -18.33
N ARG A 29 19.54 -6.27 -18.26
CA ARG A 29 20.88 -6.48 -18.84
C ARG A 29 21.97 -6.18 -17.83
N MET A 30 23.13 -6.82 -17.98
CA MET A 30 24.31 -6.59 -17.12
C MET A 30 25.53 -6.14 -17.91
N GLU A 31 26.36 -5.28 -17.32
CA GLU A 31 27.62 -4.84 -17.94
C GLU A 31 28.56 -6.02 -18.23
N LYS A 32 28.75 -6.92 -17.26
CA LYS A 32 29.80 -7.96 -17.32
C LYS A 32 29.59 -9.00 -18.42
N LEU A 33 28.40 -9.09 -18.99
CA LEU A 33 28.10 -9.99 -20.11
C LEU A 33 28.27 -9.31 -21.48
N GLY A 34 28.70 -8.04 -21.52
CA GLY A 34 28.80 -7.28 -22.77
C GLY A 34 27.43 -6.95 -23.39
N GLU A 35 26.35 -7.15 -22.65
CA GLU A 35 24.96 -6.94 -23.10
C GLU A 35 24.59 -5.44 -23.18
N ILE A 36 25.43 -4.58 -22.62
CA ILE A 36 25.23 -3.14 -22.54
C ILE A 36 26.33 -2.44 -23.34
N THR A 37 25.97 -1.88 -24.50
CA THR A 37 26.86 -1.06 -25.34
C THR A 37 26.68 0.44 -25.11
N PHE A 38 26.11 0.84 -23.96
CA PHE A 38 25.91 2.24 -23.61
C PHE A 38 27.26 2.91 -23.23
N PRO A 39 27.42 4.23 -23.51
CA PRO A 39 28.64 4.98 -23.16
C PRO A 39 28.93 4.99 -21.65
N PHE A 40 27.91 4.78 -20.83
CA PHE A 40 28.01 4.67 -19.38
C PHE A 40 27.53 3.27 -19.05
N ARG A 41 28.39 2.45 -18.46
CA ARG A 41 28.15 1.04 -18.17
C ARG A 41 27.56 0.89 -16.75
N PRO A 42 26.23 0.83 -16.59
CA PRO A 42 25.60 0.42 -15.34
C PRO A 42 25.95 -1.02 -15.03
N ASP A 43 26.06 -1.34 -13.74
CA ASP A 43 26.16 -2.73 -13.30
C ASP A 43 24.98 -3.58 -13.79
N CYS A 44 23.77 -3.01 -13.75
CA CYS A 44 22.56 -3.60 -14.32
C CYS A 44 21.56 -2.50 -14.76
N VAL A 45 20.75 -2.77 -15.79
CA VAL A 45 19.61 -1.93 -16.20
C VAL A 45 18.35 -2.75 -16.42
N TRP A 46 17.22 -2.15 -16.11
CA TRP A 46 15.90 -2.65 -16.47
C TRP A 46 15.22 -1.70 -17.46
N LEU A 47 14.65 -2.28 -18.51
CA LEU A 47 14.11 -1.59 -19.67
C LEU A 47 12.66 -2.01 -19.93
N LEU A 48 11.83 -1.09 -20.44
CA LEU A 48 10.51 -1.44 -20.99
C LEU A 48 10.68 -2.12 -22.35
N ARG A 49 9.88 -3.17 -22.62
CA ARG A 49 9.94 -3.98 -23.85
C ARG A 49 9.86 -3.14 -25.14
N LYS A 50 10.33 -3.73 -26.25
CA LYS A 50 10.50 -3.14 -27.58
C LYS A 50 9.31 -2.31 -28.11
N PRO A 51 9.58 -1.22 -28.88
CA PRO A 51 10.90 -0.63 -29.16
C PRO A 51 11.50 0.07 -27.92
N TRP A 52 12.82 0.04 -27.84
CA TRP A 52 13.60 0.22 -26.62
C TRP A 52 13.77 1.67 -26.19
N ASP A 53 12.67 2.29 -25.80
CA ASP A 53 12.67 3.76 -25.75
C ASP A 53 12.93 4.31 -24.35
N TYR A 54 12.81 3.49 -23.29
CA TYR A 54 12.90 3.98 -21.90
C TYR A 54 13.66 3.06 -20.95
N ILE A 55 14.70 3.63 -20.33
CA ILE A 55 15.38 3.01 -19.18
C ILE A 55 14.53 3.27 -17.93
N VAL A 56 14.03 2.20 -17.30
CA VAL A 56 13.22 2.33 -16.08
C VAL A 56 14.14 2.52 -14.88
N ALA A 57 15.10 1.61 -14.71
CA ALA A 57 16.00 1.62 -13.57
C ALA A 57 17.43 1.33 -14.01
N ALA A 58 18.37 2.10 -13.49
CA ALA A 58 19.80 1.80 -13.55
C ALA A 58 20.31 1.47 -12.15
N PHE A 59 21.10 0.41 -12.02
CA PHE A 59 21.64 -0.06 -10.75
C PHE A 59 23.16 0.12 -10.73
N GLU A 60 23.67 0.69 -9.64
CA GLU A 60 25.10 0.89 -9.35
C GLU A 60 25.41 0.23 -8.01
N ILE A 61 26.30 -0.74 -7.99
CA ILE A 61 26.63 -1.56 -6.82
C ILE A 61 28.02 -1.16 -6.34
N GLU A 62 28.10 -0.75 -5.09
CA GLU A 62 29.30 -0.17 -4.49
C GLU A 62 29.73 -0.95 -3.26
N SER A 63 31.03 -1.17 -3.11
CA SER A 63 31.56 -1.82 -1.89
C SER A 63 31.77 -0.83 -0.74
N TYR A 64 32.15 0.41 -1.02
CA TYR A 64 32.71 1.32 0.00
C TYR A 64 31.84 2.54 0.33
N GLY A 65 30.77 2.78 -0.43
CA GLY A 65 29.83 3.87 -0.19
C GLY A 65 29.33 4.47 -1.51
N PRO A 66 28.44 5.48 -1.43
CA PRO A 66 27.90 6.11 -2.63
C PRO A 66 29.00 6.86 -3.38
N SER A 67 28.83 6.92 -4.70
CA SER A 67 29.73 7.54 -5.67
C SER A 67 28.91 8.51 -6.52
N LEU A 68 29.15 9.81 -6.31
CA LEU A 68 28.51 10.88 -7.09
C LEU A 68 28.81 10.75 -8.58
N HIS A 69 30.01 10.29 -8.93
CA HIS A 69 30.40 10.07 -10.32
C HIS A 69 29.47 9.07 -11.02
N ASN A 70 29.13 7.97 -10.33
CA ASN A 70 28.21 6.96 -10.86
C ASN A 70 26.78 7.45 -11.00
N ILE A 71 26.37 8.48 -10.26
CA ILE A 71 25.07 9.13 -10.47
C ILE A 71 25.17 10.18 -11.60
N ALA A 72 26.23 10.98 -11.61
CA ALA A 72 26.43 12.10 -12.54
C ALA A 72 26.52 11.66 -14.00
N LYS A 73 27.08 10.46 -14.27
CA LYS A 73 27.21 9.94 -15.63
C LYS A 73 25.87 9.86 -16.38
N TYR A 74 24.77 9.62 -15.67
CA TYR A 74 23.42 9.52 -16.27
C TYR A 74 22.81 10.85 -16.69
N VAL A 75 23.30 11.99 -16.17
CA VAL A 75 22.81 13.33 -16.57
C VAL A 75 23.02 13.59 -18.06
N SER A 76 24.11 13.06 -18.60
CA SER A 76 24.49 13.23 -19.99
C SER A 76 23.62 12.44 -20.99
N LEU A 77 22.72 11.57 -20.51
CA LEU A 77 21.83 10.75 -21.36
C LEU A 77 20.62 11.52 -21.93
N GLY A 78 20.42 12.78 -21.53
CA GLY A 78 19.31 13.61 -22.03
C GLY A 78 17.95 12.94 -21.79
N GLU A 79 17.18 12.74 -22.87
CA GLU A 79 15.86 12.11 -22.82
C GLU A 79 15.90 10.60 -22.53
N LYS A 80 17.05 9.95 -22.74
CA LYS A 80 17.23 8.50 -22.47
C LYS A 80 17.69 8.21 -21.04
N LYS A 81 17.59 9.19 -20.15
CA LYS A 81 17.93 9.02 -18.72
C LYS A 81 17.02 7.99 -18.06
N PRO A 82 17.55 7.21 -17.09
CA PRO A 82 16.72 6.31 -16.30
C PRO A 82 15.67 7.09 -15.50
N TRP A 83 14.49 6.51 -15.31
CA TRP A 83 13.49 7.10 -14.40
C TRP A 83 14.03 7.17 -12.96
N ILE A 84 14.81 6.15 -12.58
CA ILE A 84 15.48 6.09 -11.28
C ILE A 84 16.87 5.43 -11.37
N VAL A 85 17.83 6.03 -10.68
CA VAL A 85 19.16 5.45 -10.43
C VAL A 85 19.19 4.91 -9.00
N MET A 86 19.46 3.62 -8.86
CA MET A 86 19.55 2.90 -7.59
C MET A 86 21.03 2.67 -7.26
N GLN A 87 21.57 3.39 -6.27
CA GLN A 87 22.93 3.16 -5.78
C GLN A 87 22.93 2.30 -4.53
N ILE A 88 23.57 1.14 -4.61
CA ILE A 88 23.49 0.05 -3.65
C ILE A 88 24.85 -0.14 -2.99
N CYS A 89 24.99 0.26 -1.74
CA CYS A 89 26.25 0.20 -1.01
C CYS A 89 26.28 -1.00 -0.07
N LYS A 90 27.26 -1.89 -0.25
CA LYS A 90 27.51 -3.06 0.59
C LYS A 90 27.70 -2.66 2.05
N ASN A 91 28.64 -1.75 2.31
CA ASN A 91 28.96 -1.35 3.68
C ASN A 91 28.00 -0.28 4.21
N GLU A 92 27.85 -0.24 5.53
CA GLU A 92 27.20 0.90 6.18
C GLU A 92 28.05 2.15 6.03
N LEU A 93 27.40 3.30 5.92
CA LEU A 93 28.05 4.59 6.04
C LEU A 93 28.54 4.77 7.49
N ASP A 94 29.78 5.23 7.65
CA ASP A 94 30.39 5.49 8.95
C ASP A 94 29.55 6.45 9.81
N LYS A 95 29.30 6.07 11.08
CA LYS A 95 28.39 6.74 12.02
C LYS A 95 28.68 8.23 12.21
N LYS A 96 29.97 8.64 12.24
CA LYS A 96 30.35 10.05 12.46
C LYS A 96 30.09 10.96 11.26
N SER A 97 29.90 10.39 10.06
CA SER A 97 29.67 11.15 8.80
C SER A 97 28.36 10.77 8.11
N LYS A 98 27.54 9.93 8.74
CA LYS A 98 26.37 9.29 8.11
C LYS A 98 25.30 10.30 7.75
N GLU A 99 24.89 11.14 8.69
CA GLU A 99 23.84 12.14 8.45
C GLU A 99 24.28 13.21 7.47
N GLU A 100 25.49 13.75 7.62
CA GLU A 100 26.03 14.77 6.71
C GLU A 100 26.25 14.25 5.30
N LYS A 101 26.81 13.04 5.13
CA LYS A 101 26.98 12.43 3.81
C LYS A 101 25.64 12.10 3.18
N ILE A 102 24.73 11.45 3.91
CA ILE A 102 23.39 11.15 3.39
C ILE A 102 22.68 12.44 2.98
N LYS A 103 22.71 13.46 3.82
CA LYS A 103 22.10 14.76 3.51
C LYS A 103 22.73 15.39 2.27
N GLY A 104 24.05 15.40 2.15
CA GLY A 104 24.75 15.89 0.96
C GLY A 104 24.39 15.09 -0.31
N TYR A 105 24.24 13.77 -0.20
CA TYR A 105 23.79 12.93 -1.31
C TYR A 105 22.32 13.16 -1.67
N GLU A 106 21.44 13.33 -0.69
CA GLU A 106 20.03 13.64 -0.90
C GLU A 106 19.84 15.03 -1.50
N GLU A 107 20.64 16.02 -1.07
CA GLU A 107 20.68 17.35 -1.66
C GLU A 107 21.19 17.29 -3.10
N PHE A 108 22.28 16.54 -3.37
CA PHE A 108 22.75 16.32 -4.73
C PHE A 108 21.69 15.62 -5.59
N ALA A 109 21.04 14.57 -5.08
CA ALA A 109 19.98 13.86 -5.78
C ALA A 109 18.82 14.77 -6.19
N LYS A 110 18.45 15.76 -5.36
CA LYS A 110 17.41 16.76 -5.69
C LYS A 110 17.82 17.68 -6.84
N LEU A 111 19.10 17.90 -7.05
CA LEU A 111 19.62 18.71 -8.16
C LEU A 111 19.68 17.93 -9.47
N MET A 112 19.54 16.60 -9.43
CA MET A 112 19.61 15.77 -10.62
C MET A 112 18.28 15.81 -11.39
N PRO A 113 18.33 15.82 -12.73
CA PRO A 113 17.13 15.78 -13.56
C PRO A 113 16.49 14.38 -13.60
N MET A 114 16.76 13.51 -12.62
CA MET A 114 16.31 12.14 -12.51
C MET A 114 16.23 11.74 -11.03
N ASN A 115 15.47 10.71 -10.72
CA ASN A 115 15.34 10.27 -9.34
C ASN A 115 16.53 9.40 -8.96
N VAL A 116 17.06 9.61 -7.76
CA VAL A 116 18.20 8.86 -7.24
C VAL A 116 17.83 8.31 -5.88
N LYS A 117 18.06 7.01 -5.70
CA LYS A 117 17.82 6.32 -4.44
C LYS A 117 19.08 5.59 -4.01
N ILE A 118 19.52 5.90 -2.79
CA ILE A 118 20.68 5.27 -2.19
C ILE A 118 20.19 4.27 -1.14
N ILE A 119 20.69 3.04 -1.23
CA ILE A 119 20.46 1.98 -0.26
C ILE A 119 21.83 1.54 0.24
N HIS A 120 22.11 1.66 1.54
CA HIS A 120 23.41 1.34 2.11
C HIS A 120 23.33 0.30 3.23
N GLY A 121 24.46 -0.32 3.56
CA GLY A 121 24.54 -1.32 4.63
C GLY A 121 23.85 -2.64 4.31
N VAL A 122 23.69 -2.96 3.03
CA VAL A 122 23.01 -4.19 2.57
C VAL A 122 23.94 -5.39 2.40
N GLY A 123 25.23 -5.22 2.69
CA GLY A 123 26.25 -6.26 2.54
C GLY A 123 26.35 -7.24 3.70
N LYS A 124 25.63 -6.98 4.80
CA LYS A 124 25.48 -7.91 5.93
C LYS A 124 24.40 -8.96 5.68
N ASP A 125 23.49 -8.68 4.76
CA ASP A 125 22.43 -9.58 4.35
C ASP A 125 22.95 -10.55 3.28
N ASP A 126 22.28 -11.69 3.12
CA ASP A 126 22.48 -12.53 1.96
C ASP A 126 22.01 -11.82 0.68
N VAL A 127 22.54 -12.25 -0.46
CA VAL A 127 22.32 -11.59 -1.76
C VAL A 127 20.83 -11.55 -2.14
N LYS A 128 20.06 -12.62 -1.87
CA LYS A 128 18.64 -12.67 -2.22
C LYS A 128 17.85 -11.67 -1.39
N LYS A 129 18.10 -11.62 -0.08
CA LYS A 129 17.46 -10.64 0.81
C LYS A 129 17.80 -9.20 0.40
N THR A 130 19.04 -8.94 0.00
CA THR A 130 19.45 -7.64 -0.54
C THR A 130 18.69 -7.29 -1.81
N ALA A 131 18.60 -8.22 -2.77
CA ALA A 131 17.83 -8.04 -4.00
C ALA A 131 16.35 -7.73 -3.68
N CYS A 132 15.70 -8.51 -2.80
CA CYS A 132 14.33 -8.25 -2.37
C CYS A 132 14.11 -6.83 -1.83
N LYS A 133 15.03 -6.32 -0.99
CA LYS A 133 14.95 -4.95 -0.45
C LYS A 133 15.07 -3.90 -1.56
N ILE A 134 15.96 -4.12 -2.53
CA ILE A 134 16.20 -3.23 -3.67
C ILE A 134 14.97 -3.17 -4.57
N VAL A 135 14.44 -4.35 -4.94
CA VAL A 135 13.25 -4.47 -5.79
C VAL A 135 12.06 -3.80 -5.11
N ALA A 136 11.82 -4.06 -3.82
CA ALA A 136 10.75 -3.41 -3.09
C ALA A 136 10.91 -1.88 -3.09
N ALA A 137 12.11 -1.36 -2.80
CA ALA A 137 12.35 0.08 -2.84
C ALA A 137 12.06 0.69 -4.23
N LEU A 138 12.43 0.00 -5.30
CA LEU A 138 12.15 0.41 -6.68
C LEU A 138 10.64 0.41 -6.98
N ILE A 139 9.93 -0.68 -6.67
CA ILE A 139 8.48 -0.77 -6.94
C ILE A 139 7.70 0.26 -6.11
N SER A 140 8.12 0.51 -4.87
CA SER A 140 7.56 1.60 -4.06
C SER A 140 7.68 2.94 -4.75
N TYR A 141 8.82 3.20 -5.41
CA TYR A 141 9.06 4.44 -6.13
C TYR A 141 8.23 4.50 -7.42
N ILE A 142 8.21 3.45 -8.24
CA ILE A 142 7.44 3.41 -9.49
C ILE A 142 5.97 3.68 -9.19
N LYS A 143 5.40 3.04 -8.16
CA LYS A 143 4.00 3.25 -7.78
C LYS A 143 3.67 4.69 -7.34
N GLN A 144 4.61 5.40 -6.69
CA GLN A 144 4.36 6.79 -6.30
C GLN A 144 4.21 7.73 -7.51
N ASN A 145 4.67 7.29 -8.68
CA ASN A 145 4.75 8.12 -9.88
C ASN A 145 3.92 7.55 -11.05
N PHE A 146 3.50 6.29 -10.98
CA PHE A 146 2.86 5.58 -12.09
C PHE A 146 1.78 4.61 -11.60
N ASN A 147 0.70 4.49 -12.37
CA ASN A 147 -0.28 3.43 -12.20
C ASN A 147 0.28 2.10 -12.70
N LEU A 148 0.21 1.07 -11.85
CA LEU A 148 0.67 -0.28 -12.18
C LEU A 148 -0.51 -1.11 -12.72
N SER A 149 -0.27 -1.92 -13.74
CA SER A 149 -1.27 -2.88 -14.22
C SER A 149 -1.44 -4.06 -13.25
N ASP A 150 -2.63 -4.64 -13.21
CA ASP A 150 -2.91 -5.85 -12.41
C ASP A 150 -1.92 -6.98 -12.70
N ASP A 151 -1.63 -7.22 -13.98
CA ASP A 151 -0.68 -8.22 -14.45
C ASP A 151 0.75 -7.97 -13.93
N PHE A 152 1.20 -6.71 -13.86
CA PHE A 152 2.49 -6.38 -13.26
C PHE A 152 2.48 -6.61 -11.75
N VAL A 153 1.39 -6.23 -11.09
CA VAL A 153 1.20 -6.43 -9.65
C VAL A 153 1.23 -7.91 -9.30
N GLU A 154 0.54 -8.77 -10.07
CA GLU A 154 0.55 -10.23 -9.89
C GLU A 154 1.96 -10.82 -10.06
N ARG A 155 2.73 -10.40 -11.08
CA ARG A 155 4.13 -10.82 -11.23
C ARG A 155 4.98 -10.43 -10.02
N TYR A 156 4.80 -9.22 -9.50
CA TYR A 156 5.53 -8.75 -8.33
C TYR A 156 5.20 -9.55 -7.06
N ILE A 157 3.94 -9.93 -6.89
CA ILE A 157 3.52 -10.81 -5.80
C ILE A 157 4.19 -12.17 -5.92
N ASN A 158 4.10 -12.80 -7.09
CA ASN A 158 4.70 -14.12 -7.33
C ASN A 158 6.22 -14.09 -7.09
N TYR A 159 6.89 -13.03 -7.56
CA TYR A 159 8.31 -12.81 -7.29
C TYR A 159 8.59 -12.73 -5.78
N THR A 160 7.83 -11.93 -5.03
CA THR A 160 8.08 -11.75 -3.60
C THR A 160 7.72 -12.97 -2.75
N GLU A 161 6.64 -13.68 -3.07
CA GLU A 161 6.27 -14.93 -2.40
C GLU A 161 7.26 -16.06 -2.72
N GLY A 162 7.76 -16.14 -3.95
CA GLY A 162 8.73 -17.16 -4.36
C GLY A 162 10.16 -16.91 -3.89
N ASN A 163 10.59 -15.65 -3.82
CA ASN A 163 11.99 -15.29 -3.59
C ASN A 163 12.24 -14.55 -2.27
N CYS A 164 11.21 -13.99 -1.65
CA CYS A 164 11.33 -13.08 -0.51
C CYS A 164 10.46 -13.46 0.71
N ASN A 165 9.79 -14.61 0.73
CA ASN A 165 8.79 -15.02 1.74
C ASN A 165 9.23 -14.89 3.21
N GLU A 166 10.50 -15.08 3.53
CA GLU A 166 11.02 -14.92 4.90
C GLU A 166 10.97 -13.44 5.37
N TRP A 167 10.98 -12.49 4.43
CA TRP A 167 11.22 -11.06 4.64
C TRP A 167 10.09 -10.16 4.15
N VAL A 168 9.31 -10.65 3.19
CA VAL A 168 8.18 -9.96 2.57
C VAL A 168 6.92 -10.75 2.88
N LYS A 169 5.96 -10.11 3.53
CA LYS A 169 4.62 -10.69 3.73
C LYS A 169 3.62 -9.91 2.89
N SER A 170 3.02 -10.58 1.93
CA SER A 170 1.94 -10.01 1.14
C SER A 170 0.64 -10.11 1.91
N HIS A 171 -0.14 -9.03 1.87
CA HIS A 171 -1.47 -8.92 2.39
C HIS A 171 -2.40 -8.43 1.30
N ARG A 172 -3.53 -9.11 1.16
CA ARG A 172 -4.53 -8.79 0.15
C ARG A 172 -5.76 -8.21 0.85
N ILE A 173 -6.22 -7.08 0.34
CA ILE A 173 -7.39 -6.35 0.80
C ILE A 173 -8.39 -6.34 -0.34
N LEU A 174 -9.58 -6.87 -0.09
CA LEU A 174 -10.72 -6.71 -0.97
C LEU A 174 -11.50 -5.48 -0.55
N ARG A 175 -11.83 -4.58 -1.48
CA ARG A 175 -12.73 -3.45 -1.24
C ARG A 175 -13.89 -3.53 -2.22
N ILE A 176 -15.12 -3.44 -1.72
CA ILE A 176 -16.32 -3.32 -2.57
C ILE A 176 -17.09 -2.09 -2.11
N GLY A 177 -17.45 -1.19 -3.04
CA GLY A 177 -18.06 0.08 -2.67
C GLY A 177 -18.27 1.10 -3.79
N GLU A 178 -18.92 2.24 -3.53
CA GLU A 178 -19.05 3.29 -4.56
C GLU A 178 -17.67 3.83 -5.03
N GLU A 179 -17.42 3.77 -6.34
CA GLU A 179 -16.35 4.51 -7.05
C GLU A 179 -16.88 5.63 -7.95
N LYS A 180 -18.17 5.61 -8.35
CA LYS A 180 -18.64 6.47 -9.45
C LYS A 180 -18.84 7.95 -9.10
N ARG A 181 -19.27 8.29 -7.87
CA ARG A 181 -19.32 9.71 -7.45
C ARG A 181 -17.95 10.38 -7.36
N TYR A 182 -16.87 9.59 -7.38
CA TYR A 182 -15.50 10.07 -7.26
C TYR A 182 -15.00 10.81 -8.50
N LYS A 183 -15.41 10.43 -9.72
CA LYS A 183 -14.88 11.05 -10.96
C LYS A 183 -15.63 12.30 -11.39
N GLU A 184 -16.96 12.34 -11.23
CA GLU A 184 -17.79 13.43 -11.76
C GLU A 184 -17.93 14.63 -10.81
N ASP A 185 -18.08 14.41 -9.50
CA ASP A 185 -18.24 15.49 -8.52
C ASP A 185 -16.91 16.16 -8.15
N ILE A 186 -15.79 15.42 -8.24
CA ILE A 186 -14.45 15.94 -7.96
C ILE A 186 -13.99 16.90 -9.07
N ASN A 187 -14.20 16.56 -10.34
CA ASN A 187 -13.90 17.44 -11.48
C ASN A 187 -14.70 18.75 -11.45
N LYS A 188 -15.87 18.77 -10.81
CA LYS A 188 -16.69 19.98 -10.64
C LYS A 188 -16.31 20.83 -9.43
N LEU A 189 -15.75 20.24 -8.38
CA LEU A 189 -15.47 20.94 -7.12
C LEU A 189 -14.00 21.37 -6.96
N PHE A 190 -13.05 20.72 -7.63
CA PHE A 190 -11.62 20.96 -7.41
C PHE A 190 -10.80 20.68 -8.68
N ASN A 191 -10.25 21.73 -9.30
CA ASN A 191 -9.33 21.70 -10.45
C ASN A 191 -7.93 21.14 -10.09
N HIS A 192 -7.84 19.96 -9.47
CA HIS A 192 -6.56 19.30 -9.16
C HIS A 192 -6.67 17.78 -9.26
N ASP A 193 -5.57 17.11 -9.62
CA ASP A 193 -5.46 15.65 -9.70
C ASP A 193 -5.67 15.01 -8.32
N TRP A 194 -6.81 14.33 -8.13
CA TRP A 194 -7.12 13.62 -6.89
C TRP A 194 -6.68 12.16 -6.96
N LEU A 195 -5.95 11.76 -5.92
CA LEU A 195 -5.62 10.37 -5.64
C LEU A 195 -6.86 9.68 -5.05
N SER A 196 -7.35 8.66 -5.75
CA SER A 196 -8.45 7.77 -5.37
C SER A 196 -8.24 7.16 -3.97
N ALA A 197 -9.30 6.66 -3.33
CA ALA A 197 -9.16 5.91 -2.08
C ALA A 197 -8.22 4.68 -2.21
N GLU A 198 -8.04 4.12 -3.42
CA GLU A 198 -7.00 3.12 -3.71
C GLU A 198 -5.59 3.68 -3.53
N GLU A 199 -5.33 4.91 -3.97
CA GLU A 199 -4.04 5.58 -3.81
C GLU A 199 -3.81 6.10 -2.37
N GLN A 200 -4.89 6.36 -1.61
CA GLN A 200 -4.81 6.77 -0.20
C GLN A 200 -4.63 5.59 0.78
N ILE A 201 -5.14 4.40 0.43
CA ILE A 201 -5.15 3.18 1.26
C ILE A 201 -4.01 2.22 0.88
N SER A 202 -3.34 2.40 -0.26
CA SER A 202 -2.32 1.47 -0.72
C SER A 202 -0.88 2.01 -0.53
N PRO A 203 -0.29 1.88 0.67
CA PRO A 203 1.14 1.72 0.75
C PRO A 203 1.42 0.27 0.32
N TYR A 204 1.72 0.05 -0.96
CA TYR A 204 2.15 -1.28 -1.42
C TYR A 204 3.34 -1.79 -0.62
N ILE A 205 4.04 -0.97 0.16
CA ILE A 205 5.15 -1.40 1.02
C ILE A 205 5.07 -0.66 2.36
N VAL A 206 4.85 -1.41 3.43
CA VAL A 206 5.03 -0.92 4.81
C VAL A 206 6.24 -1.61 5.42
N LYS A 207 7.28 -0.85 5.78
CA LYS A 207 8.42 -1.38 6.51
C LYS A 207 8.10 -1.39 8.00
N LEU A 208 7.84 -2.57 8.56
CA LEU A 208 7.58 -2.75 9.99
C LEU A 208 8.66 -3.61 10.62
N ALA A 209 9.37 -3.03 11.59
CA ALA A 209 10.35 -3.65 12.49
C ALA A 209 11.53 -4.39 11.84
N GLU A 210 11.35 -5.12 10.73
CA GLU A 210 12.35 -5.82 9.91
C GLU A 210 11.75 -6.46 8.63
N LYS A 211 10.42 -6.48 8.46
CA LYS A 211 9.71 -7.06 7.31
C LYS A 211 9.05 -6.01 6.41
N ILE A 212 8.96 -6.34 5.14
CA ILE A 212 8.27 -5.56 4.10
C ILE A 212 6.86 -6.14 3.95
N HIS A 213 5.83 -5.33 4.18
CA HIS A 213 4.46 -5.76 4.00
C HIS A 213 3.89 -5.20 2.70
N LEU A 214 3.44 -6.08 1.81
CA LEU A 214 2.75 -5.66 0.61
C LEU A 214 1.26 -5.57 0.84
N VAL A 215 0.64 -4.42 0.60
CA VAL A 215 -0.81 -4.26 0.79
C VAL A 215 -1.47 -4.00 -0.55
N LEU A 216 -2.21 -5.00 -1.02
CA LEU A 216 -2.89 -4.98 -2.29
C LEU A 216 -4.35 -4.66 -2.06
N VAL A 217 -4.88 -3.67 -2.76
CA VAL A 217 -6.31 -3.34 -2.67
C VAL A 217 -6.92 -3.68 -4.02
N LYS A 218 -7.88 -4.61 -4.04
CA LYS A 218 -8.72 -4.84 -5.21
C LYS A 218 -10.07 -4.18 -4.99
N GLY A 219 -10.38 -3.16 -5.78
CA GLY A 219 -11.67 -2.47 -5.78
C GLY A 219 -12.70 -3.10 -6.71
N TYR A 220 -13.96 -3.08 -6.31
CA TYR A 220 -15.12 -3.22 -7.21
C TYR A 220 -16.09 -2.09 -6.91
N SER A 221 -16.54 -1.37 -7.94
CA SER A 221 -17.55 -0.35 -7.75
C SER A 221 -18.91 -0.97 -7.37
N GLY A 222 -19.81 -0.19 -6.78
CA GLY A 222 -21.19 -0.63 -6.52
C GLY A 222 -21.92 -1.13 -7.79
N ASP A 223 -21.55 -0.60 -8.95
CA ASP A 223 -22.11 -1.01 -10.25
C ASP A 223 -21.43 -2.25 -10.83
N ASP A 224 -20.23 -2.59 -10.35
CA ASP A 224 -19.51 -3.81 -10.71
C ASP A 224 -19.99 -5.03 -9.92
N VAL A 225 -20.94 -4.84 -9.00
CA VAL A 225 -21.61 -5.92 -8.24
C VAL A 225 -22.63 -6.62 -9.13
N ASN A 226 -22.13 -7.26 -10.18
CA ASN A 226 -22.84 -8.21 -11.02
C ASN A 226 -22.47 -9.65 -10.65
N LEU A 227 -23.30 -10.63 -11.06
CA LEU A 227 -23.14 -12.03 -10.68
C LEU A 227 -21.76 -12.59 -11.07
N LYS A 228 -21.25 -12.26 -12.26
CA LYS A 228 -19.96 -12.75 -12.75
C LYS A 228 -18.79 -12.31 -11.87
N ASN A 229 -18.77 -11.04 -11.48
CA ASN A 229 -17.74 -10.51 -10.59
C ASN A 229 -17.88 -11.09 -9.17
N LEU A 230 -19.10 -11.31 -8.69
CA LEU A 230 -19.34 -11.90 -7.37
C LEU A 230 -18.91 -13.37 -7.29
N GLU A 231 -19.12 -14.17 -8.34
CA GLU A 231 -18.60 -15.54 -8.42
C GLU A 231 -17.06 -15.54 -8.37
N HIS A 232 -16.41 -14.69 -9.18
CA HIS A 232 -14.95 -14.56 -9.16
C HIS A 232 -14.41 -14.10 -7.80
N ILE A 233 -15.10 -13.17 -7.14
CA ILE A 233 -14.76 -12.74 -5.78
C ILE A 233 -14.85 -13.92 -4.82
N ARG A 234 -15.97 -14.66 -4.87
CA ARG A 234 -16.24 -15.80 -4.00
C ARG A 234 -15.16 -16.88 -4.08
N GLU A 235 -14.71 -17.21 -5.28
CA GLU A 235 -13.64 -18.19 -5.52
C GLU A 235 -12.31 -17.78 -4.88
N LYS A 236 -12.05 -16.48 -4.73
CA LYS A 236 -10.79 -15.91 -4.23
C LYS A 236 -10.87 -15.34 -2.83
N LEU A 237 -12.00 -15.48 -2.11
CA LEU A 237 -12.17 -14.88 -0.77
C LEU A 237 -11.11 -15.30 0.24
N SER A 238 -10.62 -16.55 0.13
CA SER A 238 -9.58 -17.10 0.97
C SER A 238 -8.23 -16.39 0.80
N GLU A 239 -8.00 -15.70 -0.32
CA GLU A 239 -6.76 -14.99 -0.58
C GLU A 239 -6.66 -13.66 0.18
N TYR A 240 -7.78 -13.04 0.56
CA TYR A 240 -7.80 -11.70 1.17
C TYR A 240 -7.71 -11.75 2.69
N ASP A 241 -6.78 -11.02 3.29
CA ASP A 241 -6.61 -10.79 4.74
C ASP A 241 -7.66 -9.83 5.33
N VAL A 242 -8.08 -8.86 4.52
CA VAL A 242 -9.02 -7.81 4.93
C VAL A 242 -10.09 -7.66 3.86
N PHE A 243 -11.35 -7.54 4.27
CA PHE A 243 -12.46 -7.17 3.40
C PHE A 243 -13.06 -5.86 3.88
N ILE A 244 -13.05 -4.83 3.03
CA ILE A 244 -13.62 -3.51 3.26
C ILE A 244 -14.92 -3.36 2.47
N LEU A 245 -16.01 -3.10 3.17
CA LEU A 245 -17.29 -2.68 2.59
C LEU A 245 -17.39 -1.16 2.72
N ASN A 246 -17.36 -0.49 1.57
CA ASN A 246 -17.32 0.97 1.53
C ASN A 246 -18.58 1.56 0.91
N ASP A 247 -19.41 2.22 1.70
CA ASP A 247 -20.65 2.85 1.23
C ASP A 247 -21.49 1.95 0.29
N ILE A 248 -21.70 0.68 0.67
CA ILE A 248 -22.46 -0.28 -0.14
C ILE A 248 -23.59 -0.94 0.64
N SER A 249 -24.76 -1.07 -0.01
CA SER A 249 -25.91 -1.73 0.56
C SER A 249 -25.87 -3.25 0.39
N LEU A 250 -26.13 -3.99 1.47
CA LEU A 250 -26.28 -5.45 1.44
C LEU A 250 -27.71 -5.90 1.11
N LYS A 251 -28.48 -5.07 0.40
CA LYS A 251 -29.77 -5.48 -0.17
C LYS A 251 -29.60 -6.53 -1.27
N ASN A 252 -28.46 -6.52 -1.96
CA ASN A 252 -28.09 -7.59 -2.89
C ASN A 252 -27.80 -8.86 -2.07
N LYS A 253 -28.67 -9.88 -2.21
CA LYS A 253 -28.60 -11.13 -1.46
C LYS A 253 -27.30 -11.91 -1.71
N GLU A 254 -26.75 -11.84 -2.92
CA GLU A 254 -25.53 -12.56 -3.26
C GLU A 254 -24.31 -11.90 -2.62
N LEU A 255 -24.22 -10.56 -2.69
CA LEU A 255 -23.21 -9.82 -1.94
C LEU A 255 -23.33 -10.08 -0.43
N TYR A 256 -24.55 -10.07 0.12
CA TYR A 256 -24.77 -10.40 1.53
C TYR A 256 -24.21 -11.78 1.89
N ARG A 257 -24.49 -12.82 1.08
CA ARG A 257 -23.98 -14.17 1.29
C ARG A 257 -22.47 -14.25 1.25
N ILE A 258 -21.84 -13.54 0.31
CA ILE A 258 -20.37 -13.45 0.20
C ILE A 258 -19.76 -12.82 1.46
N VAL A 259 -20.34 -11.72 1.94
CA VAL A 259 -19.89 -11.03 3.15
C VAL A 259 -20.12 -11.87 4.40
N GLU A 260 -21.29 -12.49 4.52
CA GLU A 260 -21.61 -13.39 5.63
C GLU A 260 -20.66 -14.59 5.65
N TYR A 261 -20.40 -15.21 4.49
CA TYR A 261 -19.42 -16.28 4.36
C TYR A 261 -18.02 -15.82 4.81
N PHE A 262 -17.56 -14.65 4.38
CA PHE A 262 -16.28 -14.12 4.81
C PHE A 262 -16.22 -13.87 6.33
N LEU A 263 -17.29 -13.34 6.91
CA LEU A 263 -17.39 -13.13 8.36
C LEU A 263 -17.30 -14.46 9.14
N ARG A 264 -18.04 -15.49 8.72
CA ARG A 264 -18.13 -16.77 9.44
C ARG A 264 -16.91 -17.67 9.21
N GLU A 265 -16.41 -17.75 7.99
CA GLU A 265 -15.32 -18.68 7.67
C GLU A 265 -13.95 -18.04 7.86
N HIS A 266 -13.77 -16.80 7.40
CA HIS A 266 -12.44 -16.19 7.37
C HIS A 266 -12.18 -15.29 8.59
N VAL A 267 -13.13 -14.43 8.99
CA VAL A 267 -12.95 -13.61 10.20
C VAL A 267 -12.99 -14.51 11.44
N GLU A 268 -14.06 -15.29 11.63
CA GLU A 268 -14.25 -16.09 12.84
C GLU A 268 -13.20 -17.19 13.02
N LYS A 269 -12.90 -17.98 11.97
CA LYS A 269 -12.09 -19.20 12.11
C LYS A 269 -10.62 -19.01 11.78
N GLU A 270 -10.28 -18.12 10.86
CA GLU A 270 -8.90 -17.91 10.37
C GLU A 270 -8.24 -16.67 10.96
N GLY A 271 -9.03 -15.74 11.49
CA GLY A 271 -8.52 -14.54 12.14
C GLY A 271 -8.31 -13.33 11.23
N LYS A 272 -9.09 -13.26 10.14
CA LYS A 272 -9.09 -12.14 9.19
C LYS A 272 -9.87 -10.92 9.72
N THR A 273 -9.87 -9.82 8.96
CA THR A 273 -10.56 -8.59 9.35
C THR A 273 -11.66 -8.18 8.36
N LEU A 274 -12.85 -7.86 8.87
CA LEU A 274 -13.90 -7.15 8.12
C LEU A 274 -13.93 -5.68 8.55
N ILE A 275 -13.88 -4.75 7.61
CA ILE A 275 -14.03 -3.31 7.84
C ILE A 275 -15.31 -2.84 7.15
N VAL A 276 -16.16 -2.14 7.89
CA VAL A 276 -17.37 -1.51 7.36
C VAL A 276 -17.23 0.00 7.50
N THR A 277 -17.45 0.74 6.41
CA THR A 277 -17.47 2.21 6.45
C THR A 277 -18.89 2.74 6.34
N GLY A 278 -19.08 3.97 6.80
CA GLY A 278 -20.35 4.68 6.72
C GLY A 278 -20.63 5.20 5.32
N GLY A 279 -21.82 5.76 5.18
CA GLY A 279 -22.36 6.30 3.94
C GLY A 279 -23.84 5.98 3.78
N TYR A 280 -24.38 6.23 2.59
CA TYR A 280 -25.76 5.92 2.25
C TYR A 280 -26.05 4.41 2.17
N GLY A 281 -25.07 3.61 1.76
CA GLY A 281 -25.09 2.17 1.64
C GLY A 281 -25.04 1.43 2.99
N LEU A 282 -24.53 2.06 4.05
CA LEU A 282 -24.63 1.51 5.42
C LEU A 282 -26.07 1.63 5.94
N THR A 283 -26.90 0.67 5.54
CA THR A 283 -28.33 0.59 5.85
C THR A 283 -28.63 -0.46 6.92
N LYS A 284 -29.91 -0.56 7.35
CA LYS A 284 -30.39 -1.59 8.28
C LYS A 284 -30.19 -3.04 7.79
N SER A 285 -29.84 -3.27 6.52
CA SER A 285 -29.44 -4.61 6.05
C SER A 285 -28.24 -5.18 6.82
N TYR A 286 -27.41 -4.30 7.38
CA TYR A 286 -26.27 -4.68 8.21
C TYR A 286 -26.67 -5.15 9.61
N ASP A 287 -27.87 -4.83 10.11
CA ASP A 287 -28.32 -5.24 11.45
C ASP A 287 -28.33 -6.77 11.59
N VAL A 288 -28.61 -7.50 10.51
CA VAL A 288 -28.59 -8.97 10.50
C VAL A 288 -27.14 -9.47 10.51
N LEU A 289 -26.28 -8.92 9.65
CA LEU A 289 -24.88 -9.31 9.55
C LEU A 289 -24.12 -9.06 10.86
N LEU A 290 -24.38 -7.91 11.51
CA LEU A 290 -23.65 -7.45 12.69
C LEU A 290 -24.37 -7.79 14.01
N LYS A 291 -25.43 -8.61 13.94
CA LYS A 291 -26.25 -8.98 15.10
C LYS A 291 -25.42 -9.60 16.23
N ASP A 292 -24.51 -10.50 15.88
CA ASP A 292 -23.71 -11.24 16.86
C ASP A 292 -22.62 -10.38 17.51
N LEU A 293 -22.27 -9.25 16.88
CA LEU A 293 -21.43 -8.22 17.49
C LEU A 293 -22.22 -7.34 18.46
N GLY A 294 -23.55 -7.41 18.44
CA GLY A 294 -24.43 -6.52 19.19
C GLY A 294 -24.45 -5.09 18.63
N TRP A 295 -24.19 -4.93 17.34
CA TRP A 295 -24.16 -3.63 16.66
C TRP A 295 -25.46 -3.41 15.87
N LYS A 296 -25.94 -2.16 15.86
CA LYS A 296 -27.19 -1.78 15.19
C LYS A 296 -27.08 -0.44 14.50
N ILE A 297 -27.54 -0.38 13.25
CA ILE A 297 -27.58 0.82 12.43
C ILE A 297 -28.89 1.57 12.68
N HIS A 298 -28.79 2.85 13.04
CA HIS A 298 -29.93 3.72 13.29
C HIS A 298 -30.19 4.67 12.11
N ASP A 299 -30.18 5.98 12.36
CA ASP A 299 -30.40 7.04 11.38
C ASP A 299 -29.07 7.64 10.91
N ARG A 300 -29.15 8.59 9.98
CA ARG A 300 -28.00 9.34 9.46
C ARG A 300 -28.02 10.75 10.02
N VAL A 301 -26.84 11.29 10.30
CA VAL A 301 -26.65 12.70 10.63
C VAL A 301 -25.97 13.35 9.43
N GLU A 302 -26.68 14.25 8.75
CA GLU A 302 -26.24 14.87 7.49
C GLU A 302 -26.16 16.40 7.60
N GLY A 303 -25.38 17.02 6.70
CA GLY A 303 -25.29 18.48 6.55
C GLY A 303 -24.59 19.20 7.71
N LYS A 304 -23.83 18.50 8.55
CA LYS A 304 -23.29 19.03 9.80
C LYS A 304 -21.81 18.72 9.94
N ARG A 305 -21.02 19.71 10.36
CA ARG A 305 -19.60 19.52 10.67
C ARG A 305 -19.45 18.82 12.02
N VAL A 306 -19.01 17.58 11.98
CA VAL A 306 -18.72 16.77 13.17
C VAL A 306 -17.26 16.44 13.26
N ARG A 307 -16.71 16.53 14.47
CA ARG A 307 -15.29 16.28 14.71
C ARG A 307 -15.12 14.87 15.24
N LEU A 308 -14.15 14.13 14.71
CA LEU A 308 -13.70 12.88 15.29
C LEU A 308 -12.85 13.17 16.53
N VAL A 309 -13.22 12.58 17.66
CA VAL A 309 -12.53 12.70 18.95
C VAL A 309 -12.08 11.31 19.39
N PHE A 310 -10.77 11.13 19.51
CA PHE A 310 -10.19 9.88 19.98
C PHE A 310 -10.48 9.67 21.47
N THR A 311 -10.74 8.43 21.85
CA THR A 311 -10.87 8.01 23.24
C THR A 311 -9.52 7.57 23.80
N GLU A 312 -9.49 7.12 25.06
CA GLU A 312 -8.27 6.62 25.72
C GLU A 312 -7.81 5.27 25.15
N GLU A 313 -8.72 4.48 24.60
CA GLU A 313 -8.47 3.18 23.99
C GLU A 313 -7.77 3.28 22.62
N ALA A 314 -7.58 4.50 22.09
CA ALA A 314 -7.11 4.77 20.74
C ALA A 314 -5.60 5.00 20.62
N ASN A 315 -4.80 4.66 21.64
CA ASN A 315 -3.37 5.01 21.72
C ASN A 315 -2.58 4.64 20.45
N ASP A 316 -2.85 3.48 19.84
CA ASP A 316 -2.12 2.98 18.67
C ASP A 316 -2.59 3.58 17.33
N ILE A 317 -3.78 4.20 17.30
CA ILE A 317 -4.39 4.69 16.05
C ILE A 317 -4.63 6.21 16.03
N LYS A 318 -4.42 6.88 17.16
CA LYS A 318 -4.56 8.33 17.30
C LYS A 318 -3.64 9.04 16.32
N VAL A 319 -4.17 10.05 15.63
CA VAL A 319 -3.39 10.94 14.76
C VAL A 319 -3.39 12.36 15.33
N PRO A 320 -2.32 13.14 15.10
CA PRO A 320 -2.36 14.57 15.38
C PRO A 320 -3.44 15.24 14.51
N GLY A 321 -3.95 16.41 14.91
CA GLY A 321 -4.84 17.22 14.07
C GLY A 321 -6.34 17.00 14.23
N LYS A 322 -7.12 17.83 13.52
CA LYS A 322 -8.59 17.85 13.58
C LYS A 322 -9.19 17.25 12.30
N LEU A 323 -9.78 16.07 12.43
CA LEU A 323 -10.56 15.42 11.37
C LEU A 323 -12.04 15.82 11.52
N VAL A 324 -12.61 16.43 10.47
CA VAL A 324 -13.95 17.00 10.49
C VAL A 324 -14.71 16.50 9.27
N PHE A 325 -15.88 15.90 9.49
CA PHE A 325 -16.72 15.25 8.48
C PHE A 325 -18.05 15.99 8.35
N ARG A 326 -18.78 15.76 7.25
CA ARG A 326 -20.08 16.39 6.95
C ARG A 326 -21.29 15.51 7.27
N GLY A 327 -21.06 14.26 7.69
CA GLY A 327 -22.09 13.35 8.13
C GLY A 327 -21.56 11.99 8.57
N TYR A 328 -22.44 11.17 9.13
CA TYR A 328 -22.15 9.80 9.58
C TYR A 328 -23.45 9.01 9.83
N ASN A 329 -23.35 7.69 9.90
CA ASN A 329 -24.43 6.81 10.36
C ASN A 329 -24.37 6.68 11.88
N ARG A 330 -25.49 6.86 12.58
CA ARG A 330 -25.57 6.50 13.99
C ARG A 330 -25.52 4.98 14.13
N VAL A 331 -24.54 4.51 14.89
CA VAL A 331 -24.38 3.09 15.21
C VAL A 331 -24.39 2.91 16.71
N LYS A 332 -25.29 2.06 17.19
CA LYS A 332 -25.28 1.59 18.57
C LYS A 332 -24.43 0.33 18.63
N VAL A 333 -23.47 0.31 19.56
CA VAL A 333 -22.58 -0.83 19.78
C VAL A 333 -22.82 -1.44 21.16
N SER A 334 -22.39 -2.68 21.36
CA SER A 334 -22.48 -3.38 22.64
C SER A 334 -21.45 -2.83 23.64
N LYS A 335 -21.63 -3.11 24.95
CA LYS A 335 -20.77 -2.56 26.01
C LYS A 335 -19.33 -3.06 25.97
N ASP A 336 -19.12 -4.27 25.46
CA ASP A 336 -17.82 -4.93 25.25
C ASP A 336 -17.13 -4.50 23.94
N THR A 337 -17.74 -3.58 23.18
CA THR A 337 -17.10 -3.00 21.99
C THR A 337 -16.04 -1.99 22.39
N ILE A 338 -14.85 -2.10 21.81
CA ILE A 338 -13.79 -1.13 22.02
C ILE A 338 -14.00 0.02 21.05
N VAL A 339 -14.32 1.18 21.60
CA VAL A 339 -14.55 2.41 20.84
C VAL A 339 -13.25 3.19 20.81
N TRP A 340 -12.68 3.40 19.63
CA TRP A 340 -11.46 4.21 19.47
C TRP A 340 -11.76 5.69 19.25
N ALA A 341 -12.92 6.02 18.70
CA ALA A 341 -13.31 7.41 18.53
C ALA A 341 -14.81 7.61 18.61
N ARG A 342 -15.19 8.80 19.07
CA ARG A 342 -16.56 9.29 19.11
C ARG A 342 -16.69 10.58 18.31
N TRP A 343 -17.92 10.90 17.92
CA TRP A 343 -18.24 12.21 17.37
C TRP A 343 -18.35 13.23 18.49
N GLY A 344 -17.70 14.38 18.32
CA GLY A 344 -17.79 15.50 19.27
C GLY A 344 -18.89 16.51 18.93
N ASN A 345 -18.89 17.63 19.66
CA ASN A 345 -19.90 18.71 19.61
C ASN A 345 -21.27 18.22 20.14
N LYS A 346 -22.37 18.67 19.53
CA LYS A 346 -23.76 18.32 19.90
C LYS A 346 -24.17 16.84 19.73
N TYR A 347 -23.21 15.98 19.38
CA TYR A 347 -23.40 14.53 19.20
C TYR A 347 -22.42 13.72 20.04
N GLU A 348 -21.96 14.33 21.12
CA GLU A 348 -21.07 13.70 22.08
C GLU A 348 -21.69 12.37 22.56
N GLY A 349 -20.95 11.29 22.34
CA GLY A 349 -21.40 9.94 22.66
C GLY A 349 -21.61 9.04 21.44
N ASP A 350 -21.92 9.58 20.26
CA ASP A 350 -22.11 8.76 19.06
C ASP A 350 -20.77 8.15 18.60
N VAL A 351 -20.79 6.88 18.18
CA VAL A 351 -19.59 6.14 17.77
C VAL A 351 -19.09 6.64 16.42
N ALA A 352 -17.80 6.98 16.35
CA ALA A 352 -17.12 7.34 15.09
C ALA A 352 -16.30 6.19 14.54
N LEU A 353 -15.55 5.51 15.41
CA LEU A 353 -14.68 4.39 15.04
C LEU A 353 -14.63 3.39 16.19
N ALA A 354 -14.89 2.13 15.90
CA ALA A 354 -14.88 1.06 16.88
C ALA A 354 -14.45 -0.27 16.28
N TYR A 355 -14.03 -1.20 17.13
CA TYR A 355 -13.80 -2.58 16.74
C TYR A 355 -14.29 -3.55 17.81
N LYS A 356 -14.51 -4.79 17.38
CA LYS A 356 -14.81 -5.91 18.25
C LYS A 356 -14.14 -7.17 17.70
N GLU A 357 -13.55 -7.97 18.59
CA GLU A 357 -13.06 -9.30 18.23
C GLU A 357 -14.24 -10.22 17.92
N TYR A 358 -14.09 -11.05 16.89
CA TYR A 358 -15.10 -11.97 16.40
C TYR A 358 -14.44 -13.30 16.03
N GLY A 359 -14.61 -14.30 16.90
CA GLY A 359 -13.81 -15.52 16.85
C GLY A 359 -12.32 -15.22 16.98
N LYS A 360 -11.51 -15.67 16.02
CA LYS A 360 -10.07 -15.38 15.96
C LYS A 360 -9.75 -14.05 15.29
N GLY A 361 -10.73 -13.40 14.66
CA GLY A 361 -10.56 -12.20 13.84
C GLY A 361 -11.24 -11.00 14.45
N ARG A 362 -11.42 -9.93 13.65
CA ARG A 362 -12.05 -8.70 14.13
C ARG A 362 -12.95 -8.06 13.08
N VAL A 363 -13.92 -7.32 13.59
CA VAL A 363 -14.77 -6.44 12.79
C VAL A 363 -14.53 -5.01 13.25
N ILE A 364 -14.26 -4.12 12.29
CA ILE A 364 -14.03 -2.70 12.49
C ILE A 364 -15.17 -1.93 11.81
N ILE A 365 -15.69 -0.90 12.47
CA ILE A 365 -16.64 0.02 11.87
C ILE A 365 -16.16 1.46 11.98
N PHE A 366 -16.09 2.14 10.85
CA PHE A 366 -15.92 3.58 10.75
C PHE A 366 -17.25 4.17 10.29
N THR A 367 -17.93 4.98 11.12
CA THR A 367 -19.34 5.32 10.88
C THR A 367 -19.55 6.49 9.93
N SER A 368 -18.48 7.13 9.46
CA SER A 368 -18.52 8.12 8.39
C SER A 368 -17.92 7.54 7.11
N ASP A 369 -17.90 8.36 6.07
CA ASP A 369 -17.54 7.97 4.73
C ASP A 369 -16.06 8.24 4.44
N CYS A 370 -15.49 7.41 3.56
CA CYS A 370 -14.16 7.59 2.99
C CYS A 370 -14.21 8.33 1.64
N THR A 371 -15.40 8.81 1.27
CA THR A 371 -15.70 9.39 -0.04
C THR A 371 -16.52 10.69 0.11
N PRO A 372 -16.60 11.54 -0.92
CA PRO A 372 -17.58 12.61 -0.98
C PRO A 372 -19.01 12.03 -0.89
N PHE A 373 -19.97 12.65 -0.19
CA PHE A 373 -19.98 14.02 0.34
C PHE A 373 -19.54 14.14 1.82
N TRP A 374 -19.61 13.06 2.60
CA TRP A 374 -19.36 13.14 4.04
C TRP A 374 -17.89 13.27 4.41
N GLY A 375 -16.98 12.65 3.67
CA GLY A 375 -15.54 12.84 3.84
C GLY A 375 -15.13 14.29 3.54
N GLY A 376 -15.61 14.86 2.44
CA GLY A 376 -15.35 16.26 2.06
C GLY A 376 -13.85 16.61 2.11
N GLU A 377 -13.53 17.77 2.70
CA GLU A 377 -12.15 18.28 2.83
C GLU A 377 -11.25 17.41 3.72
N VAL A 378 -11.78 16.52 4.56
CA VAL A 378 -10.94 15.72 5.45
C VAL A 378 -10.02 14.79 4.67
N MET A 379 -10.43 14.39 3.46
CA MET A 379 -9.73 13.40 2.66
C MET A 379 -8.40 13.91 2.11
N THR A 380 -8.21 15.23 2.01
CA THR A 380 -6.92 15.83 1.60
C THR A 380 -5.91 15.87 2.73
N LYS A 381 -6.34 15.66 3.98
CA LYS A 381 -5.48 15.81 5.14
C LYS A 381 -4.52 14.63 5.25
N LYS A 382 -3.25 14.95 5.55
CA LYS A 382 -2.21 13.95 5.83
C LYS A 382 -2.63 13.05 7.00
N GLU A 383 -3.27 13.64 7.99
CA GLU A 383 -3.78 13.00 9.20
C GLU A 383 -4.86 11.96 8.90
N PHE A 384 -5.71 12.20 7.89
CA PHE A 384 -6.73 11.22 7.49
C PHE A 384 -6.10 10.01 6.82
N ARG A 385 -5.09 10.22 5.97
CA ARG A 385 -4.28 9.12 5.40
C ARG A 385 -3.54 8.34 6.49
N GLU A 386 -2.97 9.04 7.45
CA GLU A 386 -2.29 8.42 8.60
C GLU A 386 -3.26 7.59 9.46
N LEU A 387 -4.50 8.05 9.64
CA LEU A 387 -5.53 7.31 10.36
C LEU A 387 -5.82 5.97 9.67
N TRP A 388 -6.08 5.99 8.35
CA TRP A 388 -6.32 4.76 7.59
C TRP A 388 -5.14 3.82 7.61
N TYR A 389 -3.92 4.35 7.47
CA TYR A 389 -2.71 3.55 7.61
C TYR A 389 -2.66 2.83 8.96
N LYS A 390 -2.97 3.52 10.07
CA LYS A 390 -3.00 2.91 11.41
C LYS A 390 -4.12 1.88 11.57
N ILE A 391 -5.31 2.13 11.01
CA ILE A 391 -6.43 1.17 11.00
C ILE A 391 -6.03 -0.12 10.26
N LEU A 392 -5.48 0.00 9.05
CA LEU A 392 -5.03 -1.15 8.26
C LEU A 392 -3.90 -1.89 8.95
N ARG A 393 -2.94 -1.17 9.53
CA ARG A 393 -1.88 -1.76 10.33
C ARG A 393 -2.47 -2.59 11.47
N LYS A 394 -3.43 -2.04 12.21
CA LYS A 394 -4.12 -2.79 13.29
C LYS A 394 -4.95 -3.96 12.74
N SER A 395 -5.42 -3.89 11.49
CA SER A 395 -6.19 -4.98 10.86
C SER A 395 -5.31 -6.16 10.43
N LEU A 396 -4.05 -5.89 10.06
CA LEU A 396 -3.11 -6.87 9.53
C LEU A 396 -2.15 -7.42 10.60
N PHE A 397 -1.88 -6.64 11.65
CA PHE A 397 -0.90 -6.95 12.68
C PHE A 397 -1.59 -6.93 14.05
N LYS A 398 -1.55 -8.08 14.73
CA LYS A 398 -2.07 -8.23 16.08
C LYS A 398 -1.14 -7.60 17.11
#